data_AF-A0A0S8IS82-F1
#
_entry.id   AF-A0A0S8IS82-F1
#
_cell.length_a   1.000
_cell.length_b   1.000
_cell.length_c   1.000
_cell.angle_alpha   90.00
_cell.angle_beta   90.00
_cell.angle_gamma   90.00
#
_symmetry.space_group_name_H-M   'P 1'
#
loop_
_entity.id
_entity.type
_entity.pdbx_description
1 polymer ?
#
loop_
_entity_poly.entity_id
_entity_poly.type
_entity_poly.pdbx_seq_one_letter_code
_entity_poly.pdbx_strand_id
1 'polypeptide(L)'
;MLKKNMILAVLLGWTLGLAGCALLTHKQQILALKSLGDEQKELEKYVKQQEGLFFKLKSDIQNQRLFKGTSKEKILSLYGEPIYCKSSGDSGIMQETCLYRHPTRFFSGDRIYLEFDQNQNLSSIVYSF
;
A
#
# COMPACT_ATOMS: atom_id res chain seq x y z
N MET A 1 -29.94 -46.07 -42.60
CA MET A 1 -29.33 -44.74 -42.30
C MET A 1 -29.62 -44.23 -40.88
N LEU A 2 -30.77 -44.55 -40.25
CA LEU A 2 -31.15 -44.07 -38.90
C LEU A 2 -30.16 -44.44 -37.77
N LYS A 3 -29.58 -45.65 -37.78
CA LYS A 3 -28.66 -46.13 -36.72
C LYS A 3 -27.34 -45.35 -36.65
N LYS A 4 -26.86 -44.78 -37.76
CA LYS A 4 -25.57 -44.06 -37.83
C LYS A 4 -25.68 -42.67 -37.18
N ASN A 5 -26.83 -42.00 -37.31
CA ASN A 5 -27.09 -40.71 -36.69
C ASN A 5 -27.31 -40.81 -35.17
N MET A 6 -27.85 -41.93 -34.69
CA MET A 6 -28.03 -42.17 -33.25
C MET A 6 -26.68 -42.37 -32.53
N ILE A 7 -25.74 -43.10 -33.15
CA ILE A 7 -24.39 -43.29 -32.62
C ILE A 7 -23.62 -41.96 -32.58
N LEU A 8 -23.77 -41.13 -33.62
CA LEU A 8 -23.13 -39.81 -33.68
C LEU A 8 -23.64 -38.87 -32.57
N ALA A 9 -24.95 -38.89 -32.29
CA ALA A 9 -25.56 -38.06 -31.25
C ALA A 9 -25.11 -38.44 -29.83
N VAL A 10 -24.95 -39.74 -29.57
CA VAL A 10 -24.45 -40.24 -28.27
C VAL A 10 -22.96 -39.89 -28.08
N LEU A 11 -22.14 -40.00 -29.14
CA LEU A 11 -20.74 -39.58 -29.10
C LEU A 11 -20.58 -38.07 -28.86
N LEU A 12 -21.39 -37.24 -29.52
CA LEU A 12 -21.40 -35.78 -29.30
C LEU A 12 -21.81 -35.42 -27.88
N GLY A 13 -22.88 -36.04 -27.35
CA GLY A 13 -23.31 -35.84 -25.96
C GLY A 13 -22.22 -36.21 -24.93
N TRP A 14 -21.45 -37.27 -25.20
CA TRP A 14 -20.37 -37.70 -24.30
C TRP A 14 -19.19 -36.73 -24.29
N THR A 15 -18.83 -36.16 -25.44
CA THR A 15 -17.73 -35.17 -25.53
C THR A 15 -18.05 -33.84 -24.85
N LEU A 16 -19.31 -33.39 -24.92
CA LEU A 16 -19.77 -32.16 -24.27
C LEU A 16 -19.92 -32.31 -22.73
N GLY A 17 -20.26 -33.50 -22.24
CA GLY A 17 -20.37 -33.77 -20.79
C GLY A 17 -19.02 -33.80 -20.05
N LEU A 18 -17.95 -34.26 -20.70
CA LEU A 18 -16.62 -34.37 -20.08
C LEU A 18 -15.86 -33.04 -20.02
N ALA A 19 -16.10 -32.12 -20.96
CA ALA A 19 -15.46 -30.80 -20.95
C ALA A 19 -15.98 -29.88 -19.83
N GLY A 20 -17.24 -30.04 -19.39
CA GLY A 20 -17.86 -29.23 -18.35
C GLY A 20 -17.34 -29.50 -16.93
N CYS A 21 -16.93 -30.73 -16.62
CA CYS A 21 -16.48 -31.12 -15.27
C CYS A 21 -15.09 -30.58 -14.90
N ALA A 22 -14.18 -30.41 -15.87
CA ALA A 22 -12.84 -29.89 -15.60
C ALA A 22 -12.87 -28.40 -15.23
N LEU A 23 -13.71 -27.60 -15.91
CA LEU A 23 -13.83 -26.17 -15.66
C LEU A 23 -14.46 -25.87 -14.29
N LEU A 24 -15.41 -26.68 -13.84
CA LEU A 24 -16.08 -26.49 -12.55
C LEU A 24 -15.16 -26.81 -11.37
N THR A 25 -14.34 -27.86 -11.49
CA THR A 25 -13.44 -28.35 -10.43
C THR A 25 -12.30 -27.36 -10.13
N HIS A 26 -11.78 -26.65 -11.15
CA HIS A 26 -10.68 -25.69 -10.98
C HIS A 26 -11.14 -24.24 -10.81
N LYS A 27 -12.45 -23.95 -10.90
CA LYS A 27 -13.01 -22.60 -10.77
C LYS A 27 -12.65 -21.93 -9.44
N GLN A 28 -12.69 -22.68 -8.34
CA GLN A 28 -12.32 -22.15 -7.02
C GLN A 28 -10.84 -21.76 -6.94
N GLN A 29 -9.95 -22.56 -7.55
CA GLN A 29 -8.51 -22.27 -7.59
C GLN A 29 -8.23 -21.03 -8.45
N ILE A 30 -8.92 -20.86 -9.57
CA ILE A 30 -8.81 -19.66 -10.42
C ILE A 30 -9.33 -18.42 -9.68
N LEU A 31 -10.44 -18.54 -8.95
CA LEU A 31 -10.96 -17.44 -8.13
C LEU A 31 -10.02 -17.06 -6.98
N ALA A 32 -9.41 -18.04 -6.32
CA ALA A 32 -8.41 -17.80 -5.28
C ALA A 32 -7.18 -17.08 -5.86
N LEU A 33 -6.67 -17.54 -7.01
CA LEU A 33 -5.54 -16.89 -7.68
C LEU A 33 -5.89 -15.46 -8.11
N LYS A 34 -7.11 -15.22 -8.58
CA LYS A 34 -7.61 -13.88 -8.89
C LYS A 34 -7.67 -12.99 -7.64
N SER A 35 -8.22 -13.50 -6.53
CA SER A 35 -8.26 -12.78 -5.25
C SER A 35 -6.86 -12.36 -4.80
N LEU A 36 -5.90 -13.29 -4.83
CA LEU A 36 -4.51 -12.99 -4.49
C LEU A 36 -3.90 -11.94 -5.43
N GLY A 37 -4.19 -12.01 -6.73
CA GLY A 37 -3.73 -11.02 -7.69
C GLY A 37 -4.35 -9.63 -7.46
N ASP A 38 -5.62 -9.57 -7.07
CA ASP A 38 -6.30 -8.32 -6.75
C ASP A 38 -5.78 -7.72 -5.42
N GLU A 39 -5.53 -8.56 -4.41
CA GLU A 39 -4.87 -8.16 -3.15
C GLU A 39 -3.46 -7.60 -3.39
N GLN A 40 -2.66 -8.27 -4.23
CA GLN A 40 -1.33 -7.79 -4.59
C GLN A 40 -1.37 -6.42 -5.28
N LYS A 41 -2.32 -6.19 -6.19
CA LYS A 41 -2.48 -4.89 -6.87
C LYS A 41 -2.82 -3.78 -5.88
N GLU A 42 -3.71 -4.04 -4.92
CA GLU A 42 -4.07 -3.04 -3.90
C GLU A 42 -2.87 -2.74 -2.98
N LEU A 43 -2.09 -3.75 -2.60
CA LEU A 43 -0.85 -3.55 -1.84
C LEU A 43 0.18 -2.75 -2.64
N GLU A 44 0.39 -3.06 -3.91
CA GLU A 44 1.31 -2.32 -4.79
C GLU A 44 0.87 -0.86 -4.94
N LYS A 45 -0.43 -0.62 -5.12
CA LYS A 45 -0.99 0.73 -5.23
C LYS A 45 -0.77 1.53 -3.94
N TYR A 46 -1.04 0.91 -2.79
CA TYR A 46 -0.80 1.52 -1.48
C TYR A 46 0.68 1.85 -1.29
N VAL A 47 1.59 0.91 -1.58
CA VAL A 47 3.04 1.12 -1.46
C VAL A 47 3.50 2.26 -2.36
N LYS A 48 3.07 2.31 -3.63
CA LYS A 48 3.40 3.39 -4.56
C LYS A 48 2.89 4.75 -4.07
N GLN A 49 1.69 4.78 -3.48
CA GLN A 49 1.15 6.01 -2.91
C GLN A 49 2.00 6.51 -1.73
N GLN A 50 2.34 5.62 -0.79
CA GLN A 50 3.19 5.97 0.35
C GLN A 50 4.60 6.40 -0.07
N GLU A 51 5.17 5.73 -1.07
CA GLU A 51 6.46 6.10 -1.67
C GLU A 51 6.40 7.49 -2.30
N GLY A 52 5.33 7.80 -3.06
CA GLY A 52 5.12 9.11 -3.65
C GLY A 52 5.00 10.23 -2.60
N LEU A 53 4.26 9.99 -1.52
CA LEU A 53 4.14 10.94 -0.41
C LEU A 53 5.47 11.18 0.30
N PHE A 54 6.26 10.11 0.52
CA PHE A 54 7.59 10.21 1.11
C PHE A 54 8.54 11.04 0.25
N PHE A 55 8.57 10.78 -1.07
CA PHE A 55 9.41 11.56 -1.98
C PHE A 55 8.95 13.02 -2.09
N LYS A 56 7.64 13.28 -2.04
CA LYS A 56 7.10 14.63 -1.98
C LYS A 56 7.59 15.35 -0.72
N LEU A 57 7.47 14.75 0.46
CA LEU A 57 7.99 15.31 1.71
C LEU A 57 9.48 15.63 1.60
N LYS A 58 10.28 14.66 1.13
CA LYS A 58 11.73 14.82 0.94
C LYS A 58 12.03 16.00 0.02
N SER A 59 11.35 16.09 -1.12
CA SER A 59 11.50 17.16 -2.10
C SER A 59 11.10 18.52 -1.53
N ASP A 60 9.97 18.61 -0.83
CA ASP A 60 9.49 19.88 -0.28
C ASP A 60 10.39 20.39 0.85
N ILE A 61 11.06 19.52 1.61
CA ILE A 61 12.09 19.93 2.55
C ILE A 61 13.35 20.41 1.83
N GLN A 62 13.86 19.65 0.84
CA GLN A 62 15.06 20.03 0.07
C GLN A 62 14.89 21.37 -0.65
N ASN A 63 13.67 21.65 -1.12
CA ASN A 63 13.31 22.88 -1.81
C ASN A 63 12.79 23.98 -0.87
N GLN A 64 12.94 23.83 0.46
CA GLN A 64 12.54 24.81 1.48
C GLN A 64 11.04 25.22 1.45
N ARG A 65 10.17 24.31 0.98
CA ARG A 65 8.71 24.48 0.95
C ARG A 65 8.04 24.02 2.23
N LEU A 66 8.67 23.10 2.98
CA LEU A 66 8.28 22.77 4.35
C LEU A 66 9.16 23.56 5.33
N PHE A 67 8.54 24.42 6.14
CA PHE A 67 9.25 25.31 7.06
C PHE A 67 8.70 25.20 8.49
N LYS A 68 9.51 25.62 9.46
CA LYS A 68 9.17 25.63 10.88
C LYS A 68 7.91 26.45 11.15
N GLY A 69 7.09 26.02 12.10
CA GLY A 69 5.78 26.61 12.39
C GLY A 69 4.64 26.02 11.54
N THR A 70 4.92 25.14 10.57
CA THR A 70 3.86 24.42 9.86
C THR A 70 3.14 23.49 10.83
N SER A 71 1.81 23.56 10.89
CA SER A 71 1.03 22.70 11.79
C SER A 71 1.13 21.22 11.40
N LYS A 72 1.07 20.34 12.40
CA LYS A 72 1.03 18.88 12.19
C LYS A 72 -0.13 18.46 11.29
N GLU A 73 -1.31 19.01 11.49
CA GLU A 73 -2.49 18.73 10.64
C GLU A 73 -2.23 19.04 9.16
N LYS A 74 -1.57 20.17 8.86
CA LYS A 74 -1.19 20.50 7.49
C LYS A 74 -0.15 19.53 6.93
N ILE A 75 0.78 19.06 7.75
CA ILE A 75 1.78 18.06 7.34
C ILE A 75 1.10 16.71 7.04
N LEU A 76 0.20 16.25 7.91
CA LEU A 76 -0.54 15.00 7.72
C LEU A 76 -1.40 15.03 6.45
N SER A 77 -2.09 16.15 6.20
CA SER A 77 -2.88 16.30 4.97
C SER A 77 -2.03 16.33 3.69
N LEU A 78 -0.80 16.85 3.75
CA LEU A 78 0.07 16.97 2.58
C LEU A 78 0.89 15.72 2.27
N TYR A 79 1.30 14.98 3.31
CA TYR A 79 2.29 13.91 3.24
C TYR A 79 1.81 12.58 3.81
N GLY A 80 0.59 12.52 4.33
CA GLY A 80 0.02 11.33 4.95
C GLY A 80 0.51 11.09 6.37
N GLU A 81 0.06 9.97 6.95
CA GLU A 81 0.42 9.58 8.30
C GLU A 81 1.89 9.12 8.39
N PRO A 82 2.61 9.49 9.45
CA PRO A 82 3.93 8.96 9.73
C PRO A 82 3.85 7.48 10.10
N ILE A 83 4.97 6.79 9.97
CA ILE A 83 5.08 5.37 10.32
C ILE A 83 5.04 5.19 11.84
N TYR A 84 5.53 6.19 12.57
CA TYR A 84 5.60 6.17 14.01
C TYR A 84 5.72 7.59 14.55
N CYS A 85 5.03 7.89 15.65
CA CYS A 85 5.28 9.09 16.44
C CYS A 85 5.57 8.72 17.89
N LYS A 86 6.49 9.46 18.51
CA LYS A 86 6.82 9.33 19.92
C LYS A 86 6.69 10.68 20.60
N SER A 87 5.88 10.74 21.64
CA SER A 87 5.88 11.88 22.56
C SER A 87 7.05 11.74 23.54
N SER A 88 7.80 12.82 23.71
CA SER A 88 8.93 12.93 24.61
C SER A 88 8.76 14.18 25.46
N GLY A 89 8.88 14.05 26.78
CA GLY A 89 8.82 15.18 27.69
C GLY A 89 8.78 14.75 29.14
N ASP A 90 9.67 15.33 29.95
CA ASP A 90 9.53 15.35 31.40
C ASP A 90 8.86 16.67 31.82
N SER A 91 7.97 16.60 32.81
CA SER A 91 7.45 17.77 33.54
C SER A 91 6.91 18.92 32.67
N GLY A 92 5.82 18.68 31.95
CA GLY A 92 4.95 19.74 31.40
C GLY A 92 5.31 20.28 30.02
N ILE A 93 6.43 19.86 29.43
CA ILE A 93 6.80 20.20 28.04
C ILE A 93 6.73 18.95 27.18
N MET A 94 5.57 18.69 26.58
CA MET A 94 5.43 17.59 25.62
C MET A 94 5.92 18.04 24.24
N GLN A 95 6.95 17.35 23.73
CA GLN A 95 7.36 17.40 22.33
C GLN A 95 6.99 16.08 21.67
N GLU A 96 6.80 16.08 20.36
CA GLU A 96 6.48 14.87 19.62
C GLU A 96 7.42 14.73 18.42
N THR A 97 7.99 13.55 18.24
CA THR A 97 8.86 13.24 17.10
C THR A 97 8.18 12.19 16.24
N CYS A 98 7.90 12.51 14.98
CA CYS A 98 7.30 11.59 14.01
C CYS A 98 8.30 11.17 12.94
N LEU A 99 8.33 9.87 12.64
CA LEU A 99 9.21 9.22 11.66
C LEU A 99 8.46 8.95 10.36
N TYR A 100 9.01 9.49 9.27
CA TYR A 100 8.70 9.11 7.89
C TYR A 100 9.87 8.32 7.31
N ARG A 101 9.57 7.23 6.60
CA ARG A 101 10.58 6.40 5.94
C ARG A 101 10.02 5.85 4.64
N HIS A 102 10.92 5.44 3.75
CA HIS A 102 10.53 4.72 2.54
C HIS A 102 9.78 3.42 2.88
N PRO A 103 8.64 3.10 2.23
CA PRO A 103 7.76 2.00 2.65
C PRO A 103 8.39 0.60 2.58
N THR A 104 9.32 0.37 1.64
CA THR A 104 9.95 -0.95 1.39
C THR A 104 11.43 -1.05 1.74
N ARG A 105 12.11 0.06 2.08
CA ARG A 105 13.57 0.08 2.33
C ARG A 105 13.86 0.21 3.83
N PHE A 106 13.57 -0.83 4.59
CA PHE A 106 13.60 -0.78 6.05
C PHE A 106 14.99 -0.51 6.66
N PHE A 107 16.05 -1.07 6.05
CA PHE A 107 17.41 -1.03 6.61
C PHE A 107 18.35 -0.02 5.93
N SER A 108 18.04 0.37 4.69
CA SER A 108 18.91 1.20 3.85
C SER A 108 18.19 2.42 3.27
N GLY A 109 16.97 2.69 3.73
CA GLY A 109 16.17 3.82 3.29
C GLY A 109 16.36 5.05 4.16
N ASP A 110 16.34 6.21 3.52
CA ASP A 110 16.33 7.51 4.20
C ASP A 110 15.21 7.58 5.25
N ARG A 111 15.53 8.23 6.37
CA ARG A 111 14.59 8.52 7.46
C ARG A 111 14.49 10.01 7.67
N ILE A 112 13.26 10.49 7.80
CA ILE A 112 12.95 11.89 8.07
C ILE A 112 12.22 11.93 9.39
N TYR A 113 12.81 12.60 10.37
CA TYR A 113 12.18 12.87 11.65
C TYR A 113 11.67 14.30 11.65
N LEU A 114 10.37 14.45 11.90
CA LEU A 114 9.72 15.74 12.10
C LEU A 114 9.45 15.91 13.59
N GLU A 115 10.02 16.95 14.18
CA GLU A 115 9.80 17.27 15.58
C GLU A 115 8.76 18.38 15.70
N PHE A 116 7.83 18.19 16.62
CA PHE A 116 6.72 19.09 16.89
C PHE A 116 6.82 19.64 18.31
N ASP A 117 6.53 20.93 18.43
CA ASP A 117 6.43 21.60 19.72
C ASP A 117 5.09 21.27 20.43
N GLN A 118 4.91 21.83 21.62
CA GLN A 118 3.68 21.66 22.41
C GLN A 118 2.42 22.15 21.70
N ASN A 119 2.55 23.11 20.78
CA ASN A 119 1.46 23.67 19.99
C ASN A 119 1.22 22.87 18.71
N GLN A 120 1.84 21.68 18.57
CA GLN A 120 1.72 20.80 17.41
C GLN A 120 2.22 21.47 16.11
N ASN A 121 3.20 22.37 16.22
CA ASN A 121 3.85 23.00 15.08
C ASN A 121 5.26 22.43 14.88
N LEU A 122 5.67 22.32 13.61
CA LEU A 122 6.98 21.82 13.23
C LEU A 122 8.08 22.70 13.82
N SER A 123 8.89 22.14 14.72
CA SER A 123 10.01 22.83 15.36
C SER A 123 11.33 22.52 14.66
N SER A 124 11.50 21.29 14.18
CA SER A 124 12.74 20.80 13.61
C SER A 124 12.52 19.66 12.59
N ILE A 125 13.49 19.50 11.69
CA ILE A 125 13.54 18.42 10.71
C ILE A 125 14.93 17.79 10.80
N VAL A 126 15.00 16.48 11.05
CA VAL A 126 16.26 15.73 11.15
C VAL A 126 16.29 14.64 10.09
N TYR A 127 17.37 14.62 9.30
CA TYR A 127 17.64 13.58 8.30
C TYR A 127 18.61 12.55 8.84
N SER A 128 18.28 11.28 8.67
CA SER A 128 19.21 10.17 8.84
C SER A 128 19.28 9.36 7.56
N PHE A 129 20.51 9.09 7.13
CA PHE A 129 20.85 8.21 6.01
C PHE A 129 21.14 6.80 6.52
#